data_AF-A0A6A5HFR4-F1
#
_entry.id   AF-A0A6A5HFR4-F1
#
_cell.length_a   1.000
_cell.length_b   1.000
_cell.length_c   1.000
_cell.angle_alpha   90.00
_cell.angle_beta   90.00
_cell.angle_gamma   90.00
#
_symmetry.space_group_name_H-M   'P 1'
#
loop_
_entity.id
_entity.type
_entity.pdbx_description
1 polymer ?
#
loop_
_entity_poly.entity_id
_entity_poly.type
_entity_poly.pdbx_seq_one_letter_code
_entity_poly.pdbx_strand_id
1 'polypeptide(L)'
;MGSKDDLERTLMQSTFGEIPVEDLPSEFVLRHQHSNFLFDKEYNEIPHFPMNAVASTKKGNEFKNRYNDIRAFDETRVKLTQIRGDEHSDYINANFIKSWKEKKLFIAAQAPVEATIGDFWRMIWEQESLLVVMVANLTEKGREQCVKYWPDEEMKRYGDIIVKPSTVSVYSDYAVRAFGIAHIDDCESDVIPTEKVRCVLQYHFTNWHDFKAPECSTGLLRFMYILRELTQFNTSPVVIHCSAGVGRTGTFITIDSMLDQCLAEGKANVFDFVCNLRRQRNLMVHSIEQYVFIYKALAEWHMYGYTDMDVHSFEDHYNRLCRAVSFNQSSSGNESIATSSSETGLEEEFKKLERNLSTSLTSNFAAKDENILKNRFEAAVPYDDYRVALPQIIGHSDSSYINASHIKGYFYDYIAAQDPVSAATVFDFWRMVADLKVNTIVMLSNENDWSEQEKYWPLDGPGTERHFQDGRIAVDVIFNSVEQHQDFIIRNLAYTMKDSDITCQNQDVIQYCYTAWPADSLVPKSSNSMMNLISLVLQRQSNLIESRAPIVVHCRNGSSETGIFICISLLLLRQKAEQRIDIFQTVKGLQSHRPMMFTRFEQYSFCYSALADFISKTL
;
A
#
# COMPACT_ATOMS: atom_id res chain seq x y z
N MET A 1 2.58 12.14 32.78
CA MET A 1 1.58 12.72 33.71
C MET A 1 0.85 13.85 32.99
N GLY A 2 -0.02 13.52 32.04
CA GLY A 2 -0.82 14.46 31.25
C GLY A 2 -2.04 13.75 30.69
N SER A 3 -2.92 13.23 31.54
CA SER A 3 -4.01 12.34 31.09
C SER A 3 -5.37 12.63 31.72
N LYS A 4 -5.54 13.75 32.43
CA LYS A 4 -6.85 14.18 32.94
C LYS A 4 -7.20 15.59 32.51
N ASP A 5 -6.26 16.54 32.65
CA ASP A 5 -6.47 17.93 32.25
C ASP A 5 -6.67 18.09 30.74
N ASP A 6 -5.96 17.34 29.90
CA ASP A 6 -6.13 17.41 28.44
C ASP A 6 -7.47 16.81 27.99
N LEU A 7 -7.89 15.70 28.59
CA LEU A 7 -9.18 15.08 28.32
C LEU A 7 -10.33 15.99 28.77
N GLU A 8 -10.22 16.63 29.94
CA GLU A 8 -11.20 17.62 30.41
C GLU A 8 -11.22 18.89 29.53
N ARG A 9 -10.08 19.35 29.02
CA ARG A 9 -10.01 20.47 28.06
C ARG A 9 -10.75 20.16 26.76
N THR A 10 -10.53 18.99 26.18
CA THR A 10 -11.20 18.55 24.94
C THR A 10 -12.67 18.22 25.17
N LEU A 11 -13.04 17.71 26.34
CA LEU A 11 -14.45 17.47 26.71
C LEU A 11 -15.23 18.77 26.93
N MET A 12 -14.58 19.85 27.38
CA MET A 12 -15.18 21.17 27.61
C MET A 12 -15.17 22.10 26.39
N GLN A 13 -14.39 21.82 25.34
CA GLN A 13 -14.48 22.57 24.09
C GLN A 13 -15.68 22.11 23.27
N SER A 14 -16.72 22.96 23.23
CA SER A 14 -17.90 22.79 22.38
C SER A 14 -17.64 23.06 20.89
N THR A 15 -16.38 23.04 20.44
CA THR A 15 -15.98 23.42 19.09
C THR A 15 -14.89 22.48 18.59
N PHE A 16 -15.25 21.60 17.66
CA PHE A 16 -14.31 20.85 16.83
C PHE A 16 -13.69 21.82 15.83
N GLY A 17 -12.65 22.53 16.28
CA GLY A 17 -12.05 23.65 15.57
C GLY A 17 -10.84 23.25 14.72
N GLU A 18 -10.19 24.28 14.18
CA GLU A 18 -8.96 24.15 13.41
C GLU A 18 -7.82 23.58 14.28
N ILE A 19 -7.05 22.67 13.71
CA ILE A 19 -5.92 21.99 14.37
C ILE A 19 -4.62 22.45 13.70
N PRO A 20 -3.65 23.02 14.43
CA PRO A 20 -2.33 23.28 13.89
C PRO A 20 -1.69 22.02 13.32
N VAL A 21 -0.97 22.14 12.21
CA VAL A 21 -0.41 20.98 11.50
C VAL A 21 0.54 20.18 12.38
N GLU A 22 1.33 20.85 13.22
CA GLU A 22 2.24 20.26 14.21
C GLU A 22 1.53 19.41 15.27
N ASP A 23 0.26 19.70 15.56
CA ASP A 23 -0.53 19.03 16.59
C ASP A 23 -1.32 17.83 16.03
N LEU A 24 -1.44 17.70 14.71
CA LEU A 24 -2.19 16.61 14.05
C LEU A 24 -1.83 15.20 14.56
N PRO A 25 -0.53 14.84 14.76
CA PRO A 25 -0.17 13.53 15.31
C PRO A 25 -0.68 13.31 16.73
N SER A 26 -0.51 14.31 17.59
CA SER A 26 -0.91 14.25 19.01
C SER A 26 -2.43 14.20 19.14
N GLU A 27 -3.13 15.02 18.36
CA GLU A 27 -4.60 15.04 18.29
C GLU A 27 -5.17 13.72 17.74
N PHE A 28 -4.54 13.13 16.72
CA PHE A 28 -4.92 11.82 16.24
C PHE A 28 -4.84 10.77 17.35
N VAL A 29 -3.69 10.68 18.04
CA VAL A 29 -3.49 9.72 19.13
C VAL A 29 -4.49 9.95 20.25
N LEU A 30 -4.70 11.20 20.68
CA LEU A 30 -5.67 11.56 21.72
C LEU A 30 -7.09 11.11 21.34
N ARG A 31 -7.54 11.40 20.11
CA ARG A 31 -8.90 11.08 19.66
C ARG A 31 -9.12 9.59 19.40
N HIS A 32 -8.06 8.87 19.07
CA HIS A 32 -8.08 7.43 18.82
C HIS A 32 -8.13 6.59 20.12
N GLN A 33 -7.79 7.18 21.27
CA GLN A 33 -7.87 6.51 22.57
C GLN A 33 -9.29 6.02 22.89
N HIS A 34 -9.36 5.05 23.82
CA HIS A 34 -10.62 4.51 24.33
C HIS A 34 -11.59 4.04 23.23
N SER A 35 -11.07 3.35 22.22
CA SER A 35 -11.85 2.84 21.08
C SER A 35 -12.54 3.94 20.27
N ASN A 36 -11.80 5.00 19.90
CA ASN A 36 -12.29 6.12 19.08
C ASN A 36 -13.38 7.00 19.71
N PHE A 37 -13.56 7.00 21.02
CA PHE A 37 -14.68 7.71 21.67
C PHE A 37 -14.81 9.19 21.26
N LEU A 38 -13.70 9.93 21.16
CA LEU A 38 -13.73 11.34 20.76
C LEU A 38 -14.03 11.51 19.26
N PHE A 39 -13.48 10.63 18.41
CA PHE A 39 -13.84 10.60 16.99
C PHE A 39 -15.32 10.28 16.79
N ASP A 40 -15.88 9.34 17.54
CA ASP A 40 -17.31 9.02 17.50
C ASP A 40 -18.16 10.22 17.88
N LYS A 41 -17.81 10.90 18.99
CA LYS A 41 -18.51 12.11 19.43
C LYS A 41 -18.47 13.18 18.33
N GLU A 42 -17.29 13.48 17.81
CA GLU A 42 -17.10 14.47 16.75
C GLU A 42 -17.88 14.12 15.48
N TYR A 43 -17.77 12.89 14.99
CA TYR A 43 -18.44 12.46 13.76
C TYR A 43 -19.98 12.50 13.87
N ASN A 44 -20.52 12.17 15.04
CA ASN A 44 -21.97 12.21 15.30
C ASN A 44 -22.53 13.63 15.38
N GLU A 45 -21.69 14.63 15.62
CA GLU A 45 -22.07 16.05 15.62
C GLU A 45 -22.10 16.67 14.21
N ILE A 46 -21.64 15.95 13.18
CA ILE A 46 -21.72 16.41 11.79
C ILE A 46 -23.19 16.39 11.34
N PRO A 47 -23.81 17.54 11.07
CA PRO A 47 -25.23 17.64 10.79
C PRO A 47 -25.64 16.99 9.47
N HIS A 48 -26.87 16.49 9.43
CA HIS A 48 -27.57 16.17 8.19
C HIS A 48 -28.34 17.39 7.70
N PHE A 49 -28.04 17.85 6.50
CA PHE A 49 -28.72 19.00 5.91
C PHE A 49 -29.94 18.54 5.08
N PRO A 50 -31.16 19.04 5.38
CA PRO A 50 -32.37 18.68 4.66
C PRO A 50 -32.48 19.47 3.34
N MET A 51 -31.53 19.25 2.43
CA MET A 51 -31.53 19.90 1.11
C MET A 51 -32.52 19.22 0.16
N ASN A 52 -33.08 19.99 -0.77
CA ASN A 52 -33.98 19.47 -1.79
C ASN A 52 -33.24 18.51 -2.73
N ALA A 53 -33.85 17.37 -3.03
CA ALA A 53 -33.35 16.37 -3.96
C ALA A 53 -34.47 15.83 -4.87
N VAL A 54 -35.37 16.72 -5.28
CA VAL A 54 -36.59 16.44 -6.05
C VAL A 54 -36.26 15.74 -7.36
N ALA A 55 -35.21 16.14 -8.08
CA ALA A 55 -34.82 15.47 -9.32
C ALA A 55 -34.45 13.99 -9.06
N SER A 56 -33.75 13.71 -7.95
CA SER A 56 -33.36 12.36 -7.57
C SER A 56 -34.54 11.47 -7.18
N THR A 57 -35.66 12.05 -6.73
CA THR A 57 -36.85 11.30 -6.29
C THR A 57 -37.96 11.22 -7.35
N LYS A 58 -37.77 11.83 -8.53
CA LYS A 58 -38.71 11.65 -9.65
C LYS A 58 -38.77 10.16 -10.03
N LYS A 59 -39.99 9.64 -10.22
CA LYS A 59 -40.22 8.24 -10.61
C LYS A 59 -39.43 7.82 -11.86
N GLY A 60 -39.30 8.72 -12.84
CA GLY A 60 -38.52 8.48 -14.06
C GLY A 60 -37.00 8.52 -13.89
N ASN A 61 -36.49 8.88 -12.71
CA ASN A 61 -35.07 8.90 -12.38
C ASN A 61 -34.67 7.81 -11.37
N GLU A 62 -35.63 7.09 -10.78
CA GLU A 62 -35.37 6.12 -9.71
C GLU A 62 -34.39 5.02 -10.16
N PHE A 63 -34.57 4.48 -11.37
CA PHE A 63 -33.67 3.46 -11.94
C PHE A 63 -32.27 3.99 -12.30
N LYS A 64 -32.07 5.31 -12.30
CA LYS A 64 -30.76 5.94 -12.50
C LYS A 64 -29.96 6.02 -11.20
N ASN A 65 -30.56 5.73 -10.05
CA ASN A 65 -29.89 5.71 -8.75
C ASN A 65 -29.43 4.30 -8.39
N ARG A 66 -28.16 4.16 -7.99
CA ARG A 66 -27.67 2.87 -7.46
C ARG A 66 -28.25 2.58 -6.06
N TYR A 67 -28.48 3.63 -5.27
CA TYR A 67 -28.99 3.54 -3.91
C TYR A 67 -30.06 4.62 -3.68
N ASN A 68 -31.21 4.24 -3.10
CA ASN A 68 -32.37 5.12 -2.93
C ASN A 68 -32.17 6.23 -1.89
N ASP A 69 -31.28 5.98 -0.93
CA ASP A 69 -30.88 6.88 0.15
C ASP A 69 -29.71 7.80 -0.25
N ILE A 70 -29.06 7.56 -1.39
CA ILE A 70 -27.98 8.42 -1.91
C ILE A 70 -28.53 9.30 -3.03
N ARG A 71 -28.80 10.56 -2.71
CA ARG A 71 -29.53 11.47 -3.59
C ARG A 71 -28.67 12.69 -3.93
N ALA A 72 -28.71 13.09 -5.19
CA ALA A 72 -28.12 14.35 -5.62
C ALA A 72 -29.01 15.52 -5.23
N PHE A 73 -28.45 16.48 -4.49
CA PHE A 73 -29.15 17.73 -4.14
C PHE A 73 -29.37 18.61 -5.36
N ASP A 74 -30.56 19.19 -5.51
CA ASP A 74 -30.98 19.90 -6.72
C ASP A 74 -30.16 21.16 -7.01
N GLU A 75 -29.67 21.83 -5.95
CA GLU A 75 -28.90 23.08 -6.05
C GLU A 75 -27.52 22.85 -6.68
N THR A 76 -26.89 21.73 -6.36
CA THR A 76 -25.50 21.42 -6.74
C THR A 76 -25.39 20.24 -7.71
N ARG A 77 -26.50 19.58 -8.08
CA ARG A 77 -26.44 18.43 -8.99
C ARG A 77 -25.87 18.84 -10.35
N VAL A 78 -25.16 17.92 -10.98
CA VAL A 78 -24.81 18.07 -12.39
C VAL A 78 -26.09 17.91 -13.21
N LYS A 79 -26.34 18.86 -14.11
CA LYS A 79 -27.50 18.86 -15.01
C LYS A 79 -26.99 18.60 -16.41
N LEU A 80 -27.40 17.48 -16.99
CA LEU A 80 -27.06 17.18 -18.38
C LEU A 80 -27.97 17.98 -19.31
N THR A 81 -27.50 18.20 -20.53
CA THR A 81 -28.29 18.86 -21.56
C THR A 81 -29.56 18.03 -21.84
N GLN A 82 -30.73 18.69 -21.83
CA GLN A 82 -31.99 18.00 -22.05
C GLN A 82 -32.07 17.46 -23.48
N ILE A 83 -32.27 16.15 -23.62
CA ILE A 83 -32.52 15.48 -24.90
C ILE A 83 -33.99 15.66 -25.26
N ARG A 84 -34.25 16.07 -26.51
CA ARG A 84 -35.63 16.29 -27.00
C ARG A 84 -36.44 15.00 -26.94
N GLY A 85 -37.58 15.05 -26.24
CA GLY A 85 -38.50 13.92 -26.10
C GLY A 85 -38.25 13.02 -24.89
N ASP A 86 -37.19 13.27 -24.10
CA ASP A 86 -36.94 12.60 -22.83
C ASP A 86 -36.86 13.64 -21.71
N GLU A 87 -37.91 13.78 -20.89
CA GLU A 87 -38.00 14.71 -19.76
C GLU A 87 -37.05 14.38 -18.60
N HIS A 88 -36.44 13.19 -18.59
CA HIS A 88 -35.57 12.68 -17.52
C HIS A 88 -34.10 12.62 -17.95
N SER A 89 -33.79 13.06 -19.17
CA SER A 89 -32.43 13.09 -19.72
C SER A 89 -31.50 14.11 -19.05
N ASP A 90 -32.01 15.08 -18.29
CA ASP A 90 -31.16 16.05 -17.59
C ASP A 90 -30.54 15.52 -16.29
N TYR A 91 -30.96 14.33 -15.86
CA TYR A 91 -30.59 13.78 -14.56
C TYR A 91 -29.48 12.75 -14.65
N ILE A 92 -28.45 12.98 -13.83
CA ILE A 92 -27.44 12.01 -13.41
C ILE A 92 -27.21 12.18 -11.90
N ASN A 93 -26.96 11.09 -11.18
CA ASN A 93 -26.68 11.14 -9.75
C ASN A 93 -25.22 11.57 -9.49
N ALA A 94 -24.98 12.86 -9.59
CA ALA A 94 -23.70 13.51 -9.33
C ALA A 94 -23.91 14.95 -8.83
N ASN A 95 -22.99 15.46 -8.03
CA ASN A 95 -22.98 16.86 -7.58
C ASN A 95 -21.62 17.51 -7.84
N PHE A 96 -21.64 18.79 -8.18
CA PHE A 96 -20.47 19.64 -8.09
C PHE A 96 -20.06 19.80 -6.62
N ILE A 97 -18.77 19.61 -6.35
CA ILE A 97 -18.16 19.78 -5.05
C ILE A 97 -17.01 20.77 -5.17
N LYS A 98 -17.10 21.86 -4.44
CA LYS A 98 -16.04 22.86 -4.32
C LYS A 98 -15.03 22.41 -3.26
N SER A 99 -13.75 22.43 -3.63
CA SER A 99 -12.65 22.17 -2.69
C SER A 99 -12.44 23.34 -1.72
N TRP A 100 -11.46 23.22 -0.83
CA TRP A 100 -11.07 24.31 0.07
C TRP A 100 -10.77 25.60 -0.71
N LYS A 101 -11.45 26.69 -0.31
CA LYS A 101 -11.45 28.01 -0.99
C LYS A 101 -11.74 27.95 -2.50
N GLU A 102 -12.50 26.95 -2.93
CA GLU A 102 -12.88 26.74 -4.34
C GLU A 102 -11.67 26.66 -5.29
N LYS A 103 -10.49 26.26 -4.79
CA LYS A 103 -9.28 26.09 -5.63
C LYS A 103 -9.49 25.11 -6.78
N LYS A 104 -10.41 24.16 -6.61
CA LYS A 104 -10.73 23.10 -7.57
C LYS A 104 -12.22 22.79 -7.55
N LEU A 105 -12.73 22.42 -8.71
CA LEU A 105 -14.08 21.91 -8.90
C LEU A 105 -14.03 20.40 -9.12
N PHE A 106 -14.68 19.65 -8.23
CA PHE A 106 -14.89 18.22 -8.37
C PHE A 106 -16.32 17.93 -8.80
N ILE A 107 -16.52 16.75 -9.39
CA ILE A 107 -17.82 16.13 -9.58
C ILE A 107 -17.84 14.83 -8.78
N ALA A 108 -18.55 14.82 -7.65
CA ALA A 108 -18.78 13.60 -6.88
C ALA A 108 -19.96 12.83 -7.48
N ALA A 109 -19.66 11.71 -8.15
CA ALA A 109 -20.65 10.90 -8.86
C ALA A 109 -20.79 9.51 -8.22
N GLN A 110 -21.98 8.91 -8.34
CA GLN A 110 -22.11 7.47 -8.11
C GLN A 110 -21.37 6.67 -9.19
N ALA A 111 -21.02 5.42 -8.91
CA ALA A 111 -20.66 4.48 -9.96
C ALA A 111 -21.85 4.34 -10.92
N PRO A 112 -21.64 4.45 -12.24
CA PRO A 112 -22.72 4.26 -13.19
C PRO A 112 -23.38 2.89 -12.97
N VAL A 113 -24.68 2.82 -13.21
CA VAL A 113 -25.41 1.56 -13.38
C VAL A 113 -25.56 1.32 -14.89
N GLU A 114 -25.96 0.13 -15.31
CA GLU A 114 -26.11 -0.21 -16.74
C GLU A 114 -26.92 0.85 -17.51
N ALA A 115 -28.03 1.32 -16.92
CA ALA A 115 -28.89 2.34 -17.53
C ALA A 115 -28.25 3.74 -17.66
N THR A 116 -27.15 4.03 -16.96
CA THR A 116 -26.56 5.37 -16.88
C THR A 116 -25.12 5.43 -17.39
N ILE A 117 -24.59 4.38 -18.03
CA ILE A 117 -23.23 4.41 -18.59
C ILE A 117 -23.11 5.52 -19.66
N GLY A 118 -24.12 5.64 -20.53
CA GLY A 118 -24.18 6.72 -21.54
C GLY A 118 -24.26 8.10 -20.90
N ASP A 119 -25.12 8.28 -19.89
CA ASP A 119 -25.23 9.54 -19.12
C ASP A 119 -23.90 9.90 -18.45
N PHE A 120 -23.14 8.92 -17.96
CA PHE A 120 -21.83 9.14 -17.33
C PHE A 120 -20.78 9.66 -18.32
N TRP A 121 -20.66 9.06 -19.51
CA TRP A 121 -19.77 9.57 -20.55
C TRP A 121 -20.22 10.91 -21.11
N ARG A 122 -21.53 11.12 -21.24
CA ARG A 122 -22.09 12.41 -21.63
C ARG A 122 -21.80 13.50 -20.61
N MET A 123 -21.86 13.19 -19.31
CA MET A 123 -21.41 14.09 -18.25
C MET A 123 -19.93 14.47 -18.41
N ILE A 124 -19.05 13.49 -18.62
CA ILE A 124 -17.61 13.73 -18.83
C ILE A 124 -17.39 14.65 -20.03
N TRP A 125 -18.11 14.43 -21.13
CA TRP A 125 -18.03 15.25 -22.33
C TRP A 125 -18.56 16.68 -22.11
N GLU A 126 -19.78 16.84 -21.59
CA GLU A 126 -20.43 18.14 -21.39
C GLU A 126 -19.70 19.00 -20.35
N GLN A 127 -19.07 18.38 -19.34
CA GLN A 127 -18.33 19.08 -18.29
C GLN A 127 -16.84 19.25 -18.60
N GLU A 128 -16.42 18.93 -19.83
CA GLU A 128 -15.03 19.03 -20.28
C GLU A 128 -14.02 18.37 -19.31
N SER A 129 -14.45 17.30 -18.65
CA SER A 129 -13.65 16.62 -17.63
C SER A 129 -12.59 15.76 -18.31
N LEU A 130 -11.32 16.05 -18.05
CA LEU A 130 -10.20 15.31 -18.65
C LEU A 130 -9.67 14.20 -17.73
N LEU A 131 -10.22 14.08 -16.53
CA LEU A 131 -9.76 13.13 -15.51
C LEU A 131 -10.93 12.53 -14.72
N VAL A 132 -10.91 11.20 -14.62
CA VAL A 132 -11.78 10.40 -13.77
C VAL A 132 -10.95 9.70 -12.70
N VAL A 133 -11.27 9.92 -11.44
CA VAL A 133 -10.67 9.26 -10.28
C VAL A 133 -11.66 8.23 -9.73
N MET A 134 -11.36 6.96 -9.94
CA MET A 134 -12.16 5.82 -9.46
C MET A 134 -11.51 5.28 -8.19
N VAL A 135 -12.19 5.38 -7.04
CA VAL A 135 -11.69 4.90 -5.73
C VAL A 135 -12.51 3.71 -5.23
N ALA A 136 -12.92 2.82 -6.14
CA ALA A 136 -13.57 1.56 -5.80
C ALA A 136 -13.32 0.49 -6.85
N ASN A 137 -13.21 -0.76 -6.43
CA ASN A 137 -13.10 -1.89 -7.36
C ASN A 137 -14.46 -2.20 -8.00
N LEU A 138 -14.46 -2.94 -9.11
CA LEU A 138 -15.71 -3.37 -9.77
C LEU A 138 -16.55 -4.30 -8.88
N THR A 139 -15.87 -5.20 -8.15
CA THR A 139 -16.51 -6.18 -7.26
C THR A 139 -15.72 -6.27 -5.96
N GLU A 140 -16.44 -6.31 -4.84
CA GLU A 140 -15.87 -6.41 -3.50
C GLU A 140 -16.69 -7.42 -2.69
N LYS A 141 -16.03 -8.43 -2.09
CA LYS A 141 -16.68 -9.53 -1.35
C LYS A 141 -17.85 -10.18 -2.12
N GLY A 142 -17.67 -10.37 -3.42
CA GLY A 142 -18.69 -10.94 -4.30
C GLY A 142 -19.88 -10.02 -4.62
N ARG A 143 -19.87 -8.76 -4.19
CA ARG A 143 -20.90 -7.76 -4.52
C ARG A 143 -20.37 -6.78 -5.56
N GLU A 144 -21.15 -6.54 -6.60
CA GLU A 144 -20.86 -5.51 -7.59
C GLU A 144 -20.95 -4.12 -6.96
N GLN A 145 -19.87 -3.35 -7.08
CA GLN A 145 -19.78 -1.96 -6.60
C GLN A 145 -19.86 -0.96 -7.75
N CYS A 146 -19.43 -1.37 -8.94
CA CYS A 146 -19.41 -0.52 -10.13
C CYS A 146 -19.52 -1.41 -11.37
N VAL A 147 -20.40 -1.05 -12.31
CA VAL A 147 -20.39 -1.69 -13.64
C VAL A 147 -19.20 -1.16 -14.43
N LYS A 148 -18.61 -2.01 -15.25
CA LYS A 148 -17.51 -1.61 -16.10
C LYS A 148 -18.01 -0.68 -17.20
N TYR A 149 -17.62 0.59 -17.13
CA TYR A 149 -18.08 1.63 -18.06
C TYR A 149 -17.09 1.96 -19.18
N TRP A 150 -16.00 1.21 -19.33
CA TRP A 150 -14.97 1.45 -20.34
C TRP A 150 -14.67 0.20 -21.20
N PRO A 151 -14.20 0.39 -22.45
CA PRO A 151 -13.73 -0.70 -23.30
C PRO A 151 -12.26 -1.07 -22.98
N ASP A 152 -11.86 -2.32 -23.21
CA ASP A 152 -10.45 -2.75 -23.09
C ASP A 152 -9.69 -2.72 -24.42
N GLU A 153 -10.35 -3.12 -25.51
CA GLU A 153 -9.69 -3.40 -26.79
C GLU A 153 -10.25 -2.53 -27.92
N GLU A 154 -11.53 -2.69 -28.24
CA GLU A 154 -12.17 -1.98 -29.35
C GLU A 154 -12.89 -0.71 -28.89
N MET A 155 -12.98 0.28 -29.78
CA MET A 155 -13.79 1.46 -29.51
C MET A 155 -15.26 1.07 -29.32
N LYS A 156 -15.92 1.68 -28.34
CA LYS A 156 -17.32 1.40 -28.03
C LYS A 156 -18.11 2.69 -27.91
N ARG A 157 -19.34 2.65 -28.41
CA ARG A 157 -20.31 3.74 -28.28
C ARG A 157 -21.10 3.62 -26.97
N TYR A 158 -21.17 4.71 -26.21
CA TYR A 158 -21.96 4.84 -24.99
C TYR A 158 -22.87 6.07 -25.12
N GLY A 159 -24.14 5.85 -25.46
CA GLY A 159 -25.01 6.97 -25.88
C GLY A 159 -24.44 7.63 -27.12
N ASP A 160 -24.19 8.94 -27.07
CA ASP A 160 -23.66 9.72 -28.20
C ASP A 160 -22.14 9.97 -28.11
N ILE A 161 -21.47 9.30 -27.18
CA ILE A 161 -20.02 9.38 -27.00
C ILE A 161 -19.36 8.09 -27.48
N ILE A 162 -18.39 8.21 -28.38
CA ILE A 162 -17.50 7.12 -28.78
C ILE A 162 -16.28 7.17 -27.87
N VAL A 163 -15.92 6.03 -27.28
CA VAL A 163 -14.78 5.87 -26.38
C VAL A 163 -13.82 4.85 -26.96
N LYS A 164 -12.59 5.27 -27.22
CA LYS A 164 -11.51 4.42 -27.75
C LYS A 164 -10.41 4.25 -26.70
N PRO A 165 -10.05 3.01 -26.31
CA PRO A 165 -8.93 2.78 -25.40
C PRO A 165 -7.60 3.13 -26.10
N SER A 166 -6.67 3.70 -25.34
CA SER A 166 -5.34 4.11 -25.84
C SER A 166 -4.22 3.38 -25.11
N THR A 167 -4.09 3.58 -23.80
CA THR A 167 -3.07 2.92 -22.98
C THR A 167 -3.66 2.40 -21.67
N VAL A 168 -3.07 1.33 -21.15
CA VAL A 168 -3.40 0.77 -19.84
C VAL A 168 -2.09 0.45 -19.12
N SER A 169 -1.90 1.04 -17.95
CA SER A 169 -0.79 0.74 -17.05
C SER A 169 -1.34 0.27 -15.71
N VAL A 170 -0.83 -0.85 -15.19
CA VAL A 170 -1.26 -1.43 -13.91
C VAL A 170 -0.08 -1.43 -12.94
N TYR A 171 -0.31 -0.85 -11.77
CA TYR A 171 0.65 -0.74 -10.67
C TYR A 171 0.12 -1.46 -9.43
N SER A 172 0.88 -1.45 -8.33
CA SER A 172 0.50 -2.19 -7.11
C SER A 172 -0.81 -1.70 -6.48
N ASP A 173 -1.00 -0.37 -6.44
CA ASP A 173 -2.15 0.23 -5.74
C ASP A 173 -3.20 0.79 -6.69
N TYR A 174 -2.87 1.01 -7.95
CA TYR A 174 -3.74 1.70 -8.90
C TYR A 174 -3.48 1.26 -10.35
N ALA A 175 -4.46 1.53 -11.21
CA ALA A 175 -4.34 1.40 -12.65
C ALA A 175 -4.62 2.75 -13.32
N VAL A 176 -3.95 3.01 -14.43
CA VAL A 176 -4.14 4.21 -15.26
C VAL A 176 -4.61 3.76 -16.63
N ARG A 177 -5.68 4.38 -17.12
CA ARG A 177 -6.20 4.16 -18.47
C ARG A 177 -6.32 5.50 -19.19
N ALA A 178 -5.93 5.54 -20.46
CA ALA A 178 -6.17 6.68 -21.33
C ALA A 178 -7.22 6.33 -22.38
N PHE A 179 -8.16 7.24 -22.61
CA PHE A 179 -9.22 7.10 -23.59
C PHE A 179 -9.25 8.28 -24.53
N GLY A 180 -9.37 8.03 -25.84
CA GLY A 180 -9.82 9.05 -26.78
C GLY A 180 -11.33 9.05 -26.83
N ILE A 181 -11.96 10.21 -26.60
CA ILE A 181 -13.42 10.36 -26.69
C ILE A 181 -13.82 11.39 -27.73
N ALA A 182 -14.96 11.16 -28.39
CA ALA A 182 -15.57 12.10 -29.32
C ALA A 182 -17.10 11.98 -29.31
N HIS A 183 -17.78 13.08 -29.62
CA HIS A 183 -19.21 13.05 -29.89
C HIS A 183 -19.48 12.44 -31.27
N ILE A 184 -20.60 11.70 -31.43
CA ILE A 184 -20.95 11.09 -32.71
C ILE A 184 -21.12 12.12 -33.84
N ASP A 185 -21.67 13.29 -33.54
CA ASP A 185 -21.87 14.37 -34.52
C ASP A 185 -20.55 14.93 -35.06
N ASP A 186 -19.47 14.72 -34.31
CA ASP A 186 -18.12 15.10 -34.75
C ASP A 186 -17.48 14.03 -35.63
N CYS A 187 -18.01 12.80 -35.66
CA CYS A 187 -17.42 11.66 -36.37
C CYS A 187 -18.02 11.49 -37.77
N GLU A 188 -17.17 11.44 -38.81
CA GLU A 188 -17.57 11.04 -40.15
C GLU A 188 -17.39 9.52 -40.32
N SER A 189 -18.48 8.76 -40.32
CA SER A 189 -18.45 7.27 -40.30
C SER A 189 -17.75 6.72 -39.05
N ASP A 190 -17.51 5.40 -38.95
CA ASP A 190 -16.89 4.73 -37.78
C ASP A 190 -15.41 5.13 -37.51
N VAL A 191 -15.02 6.37 -37.83
CA VAL A 191 -13.67 6.93 -37.66
C VAL A 191 -13.75 8.15 -36.75
N ILE A 192 -13.02 8.10 -35.63
CA ILE A 192 -12.88 9.24 -34.71
C ILE A 192 -11.94 10.28 -35.36
N PRO A 193 -12.38 11.53 -35.61
CA PRO A 193 -11.54 12.56 -36.24
C PRO A 193 -10.43 13.00 -35.31
N THR A 194 -9.19 12.98 -35.79
CA THR A 194 -7.97 13.23 -35.01
C THR A 194 -7.95 14.59 -34.31
N GLU A 195 -8.57 15.62 -34.89
CA GLU A 195 -8.56 17.00 -34.37
C GLU A 195 -9.61 17.28 -33.28
N LYS A 196 -10.65 16.44 -33.18
CA LYS A 196 -11.77 16.63 -32.23
C LYS A 196 -11.77 15.61 -31.08
N VAL A 197 -10.77 14.75 -31.00
CA VAL A 197 -10.63 13.77 -29.92
C VAL A 197 -10.17 14.45 -28.64
N ARG A 198 -10.91 14.24 -27.55
CA ARG A 198 -10.47 14.60 -26.20
C ARG A 198 -9.81 13.41 -25.54
N CYS A 199 -8.63 13.61 -24.95
CA CYS A 199 -7.97 12.57 -24.15
C CYS A 199 -8.47 12.64 -22.71
N VAL A 200 -9.11 11.57 -22.23
CA VAL A 200 -9.55 11.42 -20.85
C VAL A 200 -8.73 10.35 -20.15
N LEU A 201 -8.19 10.69 -18.98
CA LEU A 201 -7.48 9.76 -18.12
C LEU A 201 -8.42 9.20 -17.06
N GLN A 202 -8.34 7.91 -16.79
CA GLN A 202 -8.94 7.27 -15.63
C GLN A 202 -7.82 6.76 -14.71
N TYR A 203 -7.77 7.32 -13.50
CA TYR A 203 -6.93 6.82 -12.41
C TYR A 203 -7.80 6.01 -11.46
N HIS A 204 -7.58 4.70 -11.42
CA HIS A 204 -8.35 3.75 -10.61
C HIS A 204 -7.51 3.27 -9.44
N PHE A 205 -7.79 3.77 -8.23
CA PHE A 205 -7.18 3.28 -7.00
C PHE A 205 -7.83 1.95 -6.57
N THR A 206 -7.06 0.87 -6.67
CA THR A 206 -7.50 -0.52 -6.49
C THR A 206 -7.28 -1.04 -5.07
N ASN A 207 -6.31 -0.47 -4.33
CA ASN A 207 -5.95 -0.89 -2.98
C ASN A 207 -6.79 -0.19 -1.89
N TRP A 208 -8.09 -0.06 -2.13
CA TRP A 208 -9.09 0.38 -1.15
C TRP A 208 -10.22 -0.65 -1.08
N HIS A 209 -9.97 -1.71 -0.31
CA HIS A 209 -10.91 -2.81 -0.15
C HIS A 209 -12.00 -2.45 0.88
N ASP A 210 -13.25 -2.86 0.62
CA ASP A 210 -14.41 -2.80 1.53
C ASP A 210 -14.94 -1.41 1.95
N PHE A 211 -16.09 -1.37 2.62
CA PHE A 211 -16.67 -0.15 3.21
C PHE A 211 -15.79 0.55 4.26
N LYS A 212 -14.61 0.00 4.58
CA LYS A 212 -13.66 0.54 5.56
C LYS A 212 -12.73 1.58 4.92
N ALA A 213 -11.88 2.18 5.74
CA ALA A 213 -10.75 2.99 5.28
C ALA A 213 -9.59 2.10 4.76
N PRO A 214 -8.67 2.64 3.94
CA PRO A 214 -7.45 1.93 3.57
C PRO A 214 -6.63 1.55 4.81
N GLU A 215 -6.02 0.36 4.81
CA GLU A 215 -5.18 -0.11 5.91
C GLU A 215 -3.95 0.79 6.11
N CYS A 216 -3.37 1.26 4.99
CA CYS A 216 -2.23 2.16 4.95
C CYS A 216 -2.59 3.46 4.22
N SER A 217 -2.19 4.59 4.81
CA SER A 217 -2.34 5.95 4.24
C SER A 217 -1.40 6.19 3.06
N THR A 218 -0.20 5.58 3.06
CA THR A 218 0.88 5.84 2.12
C THR A 218 0.44 5.68 0.66
N GLY A 219 -0.24 4.57 0.34
CA GLY A 219 -0.70 4.31 -1.02
C GLY A 219 -1.64 5.40 -1.54
N LEU A 220 -2.58 5.85 -0.71
CA LEU A 220 -3.53 6.90 -1.09
C LEU A 220 -2.87 8.28 -1.16
N LEU A 221 -2.02 8.64 -0.19
CA LEU A 221 -1.29 9.91 -0.19
C LEU A 221 -0.39 10.03 -1.41
N ARG A 222 0.33 8.96 -1.76
CA ARG A 222 1.11 8.86 -3.00
C ARG A 222 0.24 9.05 -4.23
N PHE A 223 -0.89 8.33 -4.31
CA PHE A 223 -1.82 8.45 -5.42
C PHE A 223 -2.35 9.89 -5.57
N MET A 224 -2.69 10.57 -4.47
CA MET A 224 -3.08 11.98 -4.47
C MET A 224 -1.96 12.90 -4.93
N TYR A 225 -0.72 12.66 -4.49
CA TYR A 225 0.44 13.44 -4.94
C TYR A 225 0.62 13.32 -6.46
N ILE A 226 0.58 12.10 -7.01
CA ILE A 226 0.67 11.87 -8.45
C ILE A 226 -0.43 12.64 -9.19
N LEU A 227 -1.67 12.59 -8.70
CA LEU A 227 -2.78 13.33 -9.29
C LEU A 227 -2.56 14.85 -9.24
N ARG A 228 -2.00 15.39 -8.14
CA ARG A 228 -1.70 16.81 -7.97
C ARG A 228 -0.67 17.35 -8.97
N GLU A 229 0.21 16.50 -9.51
CA GLU A 229 1.16 16.88 -10.57
C GLU A 229 0.51 16.91 -11.97
N LEU A 230 -0.69 16.36 -12.15
CA LEU A 230 -1.36 16.33 -13.45
C LEU A 230 -1.99 17.67 -13.78
N THR A 231 -1.77 18.16 -15.00
CA THR A 231 -2.45 19.36 -15.51
C THR A 231 -3.97 19.20 -15.50
N GLN A 232 -4.48 18.02 -15.87
CA GLN A 232 -5.91 17.70 -15.95
C GLN A 232 -6.59 17.81 -14.58
N PHE A 233 -5.90 17.43 -13.52
CA PHE A 233 -6.41 17.51 -12.14
C PHE A 233 -6.54 18.96 -11.65
N ASN A 234 -5.72 19.87 -12.18
CA ASN A 234 -5.66 21.26 -11.71
C ASN A 234 -6.40 22.25 -12.61
N THR A 235 -6.75 21.88 -13.85
CA THR A 235 -7.28 22.83 -14.85
C THR A 235 -8.69 22.50 -15.36
N SER A 236 -9.23 21.31 -15.05
CA SER A 236 -10.57 20.89 -15.49
C SER A 236 -11.36 20.29 -14.32
N PRO A 237 -12.71 20.24 -14.40
CA PRO A 237 -13.50 19.52 -13.42
C PRO A 237 -13.06 18.05 -13.33
N VAL A 238 -12.82 17.56 -12.12
CA VAL A 238 -12.38 16.17 -11.91
C VAL A 238 -13.56 15.32 -11.44
N VAL A 239 -13.91 14.30 -12.21
CA VAL A 239 -14.95 13.35 -11.82
C VAL A 239 -14.35 12.36 -10.83
N ILE A 240 -14.87 12.31 -9.61
CA ILE A 240 -14.46 11.36 -8.58
C ILE A 240 -15.65 10.48 -8.23
N HIS A 241 -15.48 9.17 -8.31
CA HIS A 241 -16.53 8.24 -7.93
C HIS A 241 -15.99 7.04 -7.16
N CYS A 242 -16.85 6.49 -6.31
CA CYS A 242 -16.72 5.17 -5.73
C CYS A 242 -17.94 4.35 -6.16
N SER A 243 -18.56 3.58 -5.25
CA SER A 243 -19.86 2.94 -5.49
C SER A 243 -21.01 3.95 -5.40
N ALA A 244 -21.24 4.55 -4.22
CA ALA A 244 -22.28 5.55 -4.00
C ALA A 244 -21.87 7.01 -4.34
N GLY A 245 -20.57 7.27 -4.43
CA GLY A 245 -20.06 8.63 -4.65
C GLY A 245 -20.11 9.55 -3.43
N VAL A 246 -20.08 9.00 -2.20
CA VAL A 246 -20.19 9.77 -0.94
C VAL A 246 -19.14 9.40 0.11
N GLY A 247 -18.89 8.10 0.31
CA GLY A 247 -17.94 7.61 1.32
C GLY A 247 -16.48 7.90 0.95
N ARG A 248 -15.84 6.95 0.26
CA ARG A 248 -14.44 7.08 -0.23
C ARG A 248 -14.22 8.35 -1.07
N THR A 249 -15.20 8.73 -1.88
CA THR A 249 -15.19 9.99 -2.65
C THR A 249 -15.08 11.20 -1.72
N GLY A 250 -15.89 11.26 -0.66
CA GLY A 250 -15.81 12.34 0.33
C GLY A 250 -14.49 12.31 1.10
N THR A 251 -14.02 11.14 1.51
CA THR A 251 -12.71 10.97 2.15
C THR A 251 -11.58 11.52 1.29
N PHE A 252 -11.57 11.16 -0.01
CA PHE A 252 -10.58 11.63 -0.96
C PHE A 252 -10.59 13.17 -1.08
N ILE A 253 -11.77 13.75 -1.29
CA ILE A 253 -11.92 15.20 -1.46
C ILE A 253 -11.53 15.96 -0.18
N THR A 254 -11.88 15.43 0.99
CA THR A 254 -11.47 16.02 2.27
C THR A 254 -9.97 16.02 2.45
N ILE A 255 -9.29 14.90 2.21
CA ILE A 255 -7.82 14.85 2.33
C ILE A 255 -7.18 15.84 1.36
N ASP A 256 -7.56 15.85 0.07
CA ASP A 256 -7.01 16.80 -0.91
C ASP A 256 -7.23 18.26 -0.46
N SER A 257 -8.43 18.59 0.00
CA SER A 257 -8.77 19.95 0.41
C SER A 257 -8.07 20.38 1.71
N MET A 258 -7.89 19.46 2.65
CA MET A 258 -7.19 19.72 3.90
C MET A 258 -5.68 19.82 3.70
N LEU A 259 -5.09 19.06 2.78
CA LEU A 259 -3.69 19.27 2.37
C LEU A 259 -3.47 20.71 1.88
N ASP A 260 -4.40 21.26 1.10
CA ASP A 260 -4.31 22.66 0.65
C ASP A 260 -4.41 23.66 1.81
N GLN A 261 -5.26 23.39 2.81
CA GLN A 261 -5.35 24.24 4.00
C GLN A 261 -4.08 24.14 4.84
N CYS A 262 -3.56 22.93 5.07
CA CYS A 262 -2.31 22.70 5.79
C CYS A 262 -1.15 23.49 5.17
N LEU A 263 -1.00 23.40 3.85
CA LEU A 263 0.06 24.09 3.11
C LEU A 263 -0.09 25.61 3.12
N ALA A 264 -1.32 26.13 3.12
CA ALA A 264 -1.58 27.56 3.00
C ALA A 264 -1.68 28.29 4.36
N GLU A 265 -2.16 27.61 5.40
CA GLU A 265 -2.51 28.24 6.68
C GLU A 265 -1.84 27.55 7.89
N GLY A 266 -1.10 26.46 7.71
CA GLY A 266 -0.46 25.73 8.81
C GLY A 266 -1.45 25.03 9.75
N LYS A 267 -2.69 24.81 9.30
CA LYS A 267 -3.76 24.17 10.09
C LYS A 267 -4.71 23.34 9.22
N ALA A 268 -5.50 22.46 9.83
CA ALA A 268 -6.56 21.71 9.17
C ALA A 268 -7.87 21.81 9.96
N ASN A 269 -9.00 21.98 9.26
CA ASN A 269 -10.33 21.93 9.86
C ASN A 269 -11.20 20.88 9.16
N VAL A 270 -10.98 19.62 9.54
CA VAL A 270 -11.66 18.47 8.93
C VAL A 270 -13.16 18.52 9.24
N PHE A 271 -13.55 18.84 10.48
CA PHE A 271 -14.96 18.87 10.90
C PHE A 271 -15.79 19.85 10.07
N ASP A 272 -15.39 21.12 10.02
CA ASP A 272 -16.14 22.13 9.27
C ASP A 272 -16.10 21.87 7.77
N PHE A 273 -14.98 21.35 7.25
CA PHE A 273 -14.91 20.98 5.83
C PHE A 273 -15.89 19.86 5.48
N VAL A 274 -15.99 18.80 6.30
CA VAL A 274 -16.95 17.72 6.07
C VAL A 274 -18.39 18.21 6.25
N CYS A 275 -18.65 19.12 7.21
CA CYS A 275 -19.95 19.80 7.32
C CYS A 275 -20.31 20.52 6.01
N ASN A 276 -19.36 21.27 5.43
CA ASN A 276 -19.56 21.97 4.16
C ASN A 276 -19.70 21.01 2.97
N LEU A 277 -19.01 19.86 2.95
CA LEU A 277 -19.23 18.81 1.97
C LEU A 277 -20.65 18.25 2.03
N ARG A 278 -21.16 17.99 3.24
CA ARG A 278 -22.52 17.46 3.44
C ARG A 278 -23.64 18.44 3.08
N ARG A 279 -23.32 19.73 2.86
CA ARG A 279 -24.25 20.71 2.24
C ARG A 279 -24.31 20.58 0.72
N GLN A 280 -23.24 20.10 0.09
CA GLN A 280 -23.13 20.02 -1.37
C GLN A 280 -23.58 18.65 -1.92
N ARG A 281 -23.40 17.57 -1.17
CA ARG A 281 -23.92 16.23 -1.48
C ARG A 281 -24.22 15.47 -0.19
N ASN A 282 -25.26 14.65 -0.19
CA ASN A 282 -25.67 13.98 1.03
C ASN A 282 -24.61 12.96 1.51
N LEU A 283 -24.50 12.79 2.83
CA LEU A 283 -23.73 11.70 3.47
C LEU A 283 -22.24 11.60 3.08
N MET A 284 -21.63 12.70 2.62
CA MET A 284 -20.19 12.76 2.34
C MET A 284 -19.39 12.36 3.59
N VAL A 285 -18.37 11.51 3.38
CA VAL A 285 -17.65 10.77 4.44
C VAL A 285 -18.66 9.96 5.26
N HIS A 286 -18.96 8.76 4.78
CA HIS A 286 -20.15 8.00 5.18
C HIS A 286 -19.97 7.16 6.45
N SER A 287 -18.73 6.84 6.81
CA SER A 287 -18.42 5.99 7.98
C SER A 287 -17.41 6.64 8.90
N ILE A 288 -17.46 6.32 10.19
CA ILE A 288 -16.49 6.79 11.18
C ILE A 288 -15.05 6.39 10.82
N GLU A 289 -14.83 5.18 10.30
CA GLU A 289 -13.49 4.69 9.95
C GLU A 289 -12.85 5.56 8.86
N GLN A 290 -13.65 6.01 7.90
CA GLN A 290 -13.24 6.97 6.86
C GLN A 290 -12.92 8.34 7.45
N TYR A 291 -13.68 8.78 8.46
CA TYR A 291 -13.43 10.03 9.17
C TYR A 291 -12.11 9.99 9.95
N VAL A 292 -11.90 8.95 10.76
CA VAL A 292 -10.65 8.68 11.49
C VAL A 292 -9.46 8.61 10.52
N PHE A 293 -9.65 7.97 9.37
CA PHE A 293 -8.58 7.85 8.37
C PHE A 293 -8.16 9.17 7.74
N ILE A 294 -9.06 10.17 7.60
CA ILE A 294 -8.67 11.51 7.15
C ILE A 294 -7.62 12.08 8.10
N TYR A 295 -7.87 12.02 9.41
CA TYR A 295 -6.93 12.49 10.42
C TYR A 295 -5.62 11.71 10.39
N LYS A 296 -5.69 10.38 10.29
CA LYS A 296 -4.50 9.53 10.14
C LYS A 296 -3.68 9.97 8.92
N ALA A 297 -4.30 10.15 7.77
CA ALA A 297 -3.62 10.53 6.53
C ALA A 297 -2.95 11.90 6.64
N LEU A 298 -3.61 12.90 7.24
CA LEU A 298 -3.03 14.23 7.44
C LEU A 298 -1.87 14.22 8.46
N ALA A 299 -2.02 13.48 9.57
CA ALA A 299 -0.97 13.32 10.56
C ALA A 299 0.25 12.60 9.98
N GLU A 300 0.06 11.51 9.24
CA GLU A 300 1.15 10.79 8.59
C GLU A 300 1.82 11.62 7.48
N TRP A 301 1.04 12.36 6.69
CA TRP A 301 1.60 13.32 5.73
C TRP A 301 2.51 14.34 6.41
N HIS A 302 2.10 14.89 7.56
CA HIS A 302 2.92 15.82 8.32
C HIS A 302 4.19 15.16 8.90
N MET A 303 4.05 13.97 9.49
CA MET A 303 5.15 13.27 10.17
C MET A 303 6.26 12.84 9.22
N TYR A 304 5.88 12.35 8.04
CA TYR A 304 6.81 11.67 7.13
C TYR A 304 7.12 12.51 5.88
N GLY A 305 6.20 13.38 5.47
CA GLY A 305 6.33 14.13 4.23
C GLY A 305 6.24 13.23 3.00
N TYR A 306 6.76 13.73 1.89
CA TYR A 306 6.80 13.03 0.62
C TYR A 306 8.21 12.50 0.34
N THR A 307 8.37 11.18 0.38
CA THR A 307 9.66 10.47 0.21
C THR A 307 9.74 9.65 -1.08
N ASP A 308 8.70 9.75 -1.92
CA ASP A 308 8.62 9.06 -3.18
C ASP A 308 9.22 9.93 -4.30
N MET A 309 10.19 9.44 -5.03
CA MET A 309 10.87 10.23 -6.07
C MET A 309 11.01 9.48 -7.40
N ASP A 310 11.12 10.26 -8.47
CA ASP A 310 11.51 9.75 -9.78
C ASP A 310 12.96 9.23 -9.74
N VAL A 311 13.23 8.12 -10.45
CA VAL A 311 14.55 7.49 -10.47
C VAL A 311 15.65 8.45 -10.94
N HIS A 312 15.36 9.36 -11.87
CA HIS A 312 16.33 10.34 -12.37
C HIS A 312 16.69 11.40 -11.32
N SER A 313 15.84 11.60 -10.31
CA SER A 313 16.09 12.53 -9.20
C SER A 313 16.74 11.85 -7.98
N PHE A 314 16.92 10.53 -8.02
CA PHE A 314 17.34 9.76 -6.85
C PHE A 314 18.78 10.08 -6.42
N GLU A 315 19.73 10.14 -7.35
CA GLU A 315 21.13 10.40 -7.03
C GLU A 315 21.34 11.79 -6.40
N ASP A 316 20.71 12.81 -6.97
CA ASP A 316 20.70 14.17 -6.40
C ASP A 316 20.06 14.21 -5.01
N HIS A 317 18.97 13.48 -4.82
CA HIS A 317 18.32 13.38 -3.52
C HIS A 317 19.22 12.70 -2.48
N TYR A 318 19.81 11.55 -2.81
CA TYR A 318 20.74 10.83 -1.95
C TYR A 318 21.94 11.71 -1.56
N ASN A 319 22.56 12.38 -2.54
CA ASN A 319 23.67 13.31 -2.30
C ASN A 319 23.29 14.49 -1.39
N ARG A 320 22.04 14.98 -1.44
CA ARG A 320 21.55 16.00 -0.51
C ARG A 320 21.41 15.44 0.90
N LEU A 321 20.85 14.23 1.05
CA LEU A 321 20.67 13.63 2.37
C LEU A 321 22.01 13.27 3.04
N CYS A 322 23.04 12.91 2.28
CA CYS A 322 24.38 12.64 2.82
C CYS A 322 25.12 13.89 3.33
N ARG A 323 24.70 15.11 2.93
CA ARG A 323 25.32 16.35 3.41
C ARG A 323 24.85 16.61 4.85
N ALA A 324 25.80 16.90 5.74
CA ALA A 324 25.47 17.27 7.10
C ALA A 324 24.74 18.63 7.15
N VAL A 325 23.70 18.72 7.96
CA VAL A 325 22.92 19.96 8.15
C VAL A 325 23.61 20.81 9.20
N SER A 326 24.30 21.88 8.77
CA SER A 326 24.83 22.89 9.70
C SER A 326 23.71 23.83 10.14
N PHE A 327 23.19 23.67 11.35
CA PHE A 327 22.28 24.64 11.97
C PHE A 327 23.05 25.92 12.34
N ASN A 328 23.00 26.95 11.50
CA ASN A 328 23.32 28.31 11.93
C ASN A 328 22.06 28.94 12.54
N GLN A 329 21.83 28.74 13.84
CA GLN A 329 20.91 29.61 14.58
C GLN A 329 21.58 30.97 14.76
N SER A 330 21.19 31.95 13.95
CA SER A 330 21.40 33.35 14.25
C SER A 330 20.41 33.79 15.33
N SER A 331 20.75 33.57 16.59
CA SER A 331 20.11 34.24 17.72
C SER A 331 21.16 34.66 18.74
N SER A 332 21.20 35.97 18.93
CA SER A 332 22.04 36.74 19.83
C SER A 332 22.01 36.25 21.28
N GLY A 333 23.20 36.08 21.87
CA GLY A 333 23.44 36.27 23.30
C GLY A 333 23.47 34.99 24.15
N ASN A 334 24.67 34.73 24.68
CA ASN A 334 25.04 33.86 25.78
C ASN A 334 25.44 32.41 25.47
N GLU A 335 26.64 32.10 25.98
CA GLU A 335 27.40 30.87 25.91
C GLU A 335 26.52 29.63 26.13
N SER A 336 26.37 28.83 25.07
CA SER A 336 25.93 27.45 25.17
C SER A 336 26.98 26.56 24.51
N ILE A 337 27.32 25.50 25.22
CA ILE A 337 28.29 24.48 24.81
C ILE A 337 27.80 23.89 23.48
N ALA A 338 28.53 24.20 22.41
CA ALA A 338 28.25 23.66 21.09
C ALA A 338 28.58 22.16 21.05
N THR A 339 27.59 21.32 21.30
CA THR A 339 27.62 19.94 20.80
C THR A 339 27.20 19.96 19.34
N SER A 340 28.16 20.21 18.45
CA SER A 340 27.96 20.11 17.01
C SER A 340 27.87 18.63 16.60
N SER A 341 26.70 18.00 16.78
CA SER A 341 26.41 16.77 16.03
C SER A 341 25.91 17.20 14.65
N SER A 342 26.82 17.18 13.67
CA SER A 342 26.48 17.44 12.28
C SER A 342 25.70 16.24 11.72
N GLU A 343 24.41 16.17 12.05
CA GLU A 343 23.51 15.11 11.61
C GLU A 343 23.20 15.25 10.11
N THR A 344 23.17 14.13 9.41
CA THR A 344 22.82 14.04 7.98
C THR A 344 21.31 13.95 7.80
N GLY A 345 20.81 14.34 6.63
CA GLY A 345 19.38 14.16 6.30
C GLY A 345 18.94 12.69 6.33
N LEU A 346 19.85 11.75 6.03
CA LEU A 346 19.59 10.30 6.16
C LEU A 346 19.32 9.89 7.61
N GLU A 347 20.08 10.41 8.56
CA GLU A 347 19.89 10.11 9.99
C GLU A 347 18.58 10.70 10.51
N GLU A 348 18.25 11.94 10.11
CA GLU A 348 16.95 12.56 10.43
C GLU A 348 15.79 11.75 9.86
N GLU A 349 15.91 11.27 8.63
CA GLU A 349 14.91 10.42 7.99
C GLU A 349 14.79 9.07 8.72
N PHE A 350 15.90 8.43 9.07
CA PHE A 350 15.89 7.18 9.83
C PHE A 350 15.20 7.35 11.20
N LYS A 351 15.45 8.45 11.92
CA LYS A 351 14.77 8.76 13.19
C LYS A 351 13.26 8.94 13.03
N LYS A 352 12.77 9.36 11.85
CA LYS A 352 11.32 9.46 11.59
C LYS A 352 10.65 8.09 11.54
N LEU A 353 11.37 7.00 11.22
CA LEU A 353 10.82 5.64 11.20
C LEU A 353 10.37 5.17 12.59
N GLU A 354 10.98 5.68 13.66
CA GLU A 354 10.59 5.38 15.04
C GLU A 354 9.23 5.98 15.42
N ARG A 355 8.77 6.99 14.68
CA ARG A 355 7.49 7.66 14.94
C ARG A 355 6.36 6.86 14.30
N ASN A 356 5.41 6.37 15.09
CA ASN A 356 4.24 5.64 14.59
C ASN A 356 2.95 6.11 15.26
N LEU A 357 1.88 6.21 14.47
CA LEU A 357 0.53 6.53 14.94
C LEU A 357 -0.29 5.28 15.29
N SER A 358 0.16 4.11 14.84
CA SER A 358 -0.57 2.85 15.01
C SER A 358 -0.47 2.31 16.43
N THR A 359 -1.53 1.63 16.87
CA THR A 359 -1.50 0.78 18.06
C THR A 359 -0.45 -0.33 17.88
N SER A 360 0.22 -0.72 18.95
CA SER A 360 1.18 -1.83 18.91
C SER A 360 0.50 -3.11 18.43
N LEU A 361 1.04 -3.71 17.37
CA LEU A 361 0.63 -5.03 16.90
C LEU A 361 1.05 -6.10 17.92
N THR A 362 0.21 -7.13 18.07
CA THR A 362 0.43 -8.20 19.04
C THR A 362 1.21 -9.36 18.43
N SER A 363 1.90 -10.12 19.29
CA SER A 363 2.59 -11.37 18.95
C SER A 363 2.20 -12.49 19.92
N ASN A 364 0.92 -12.56 20.27
CA ASN A 364 0.41 -13.46 21.30
C ASN A 364 0.62 -14.93 20.95
N PHE A 365 0.58 -15.29 19.65
CA PHE A 365 0.84 -16.67 19.23
C PHE A 365 2.28 -17.10 19.49
N ALA A 366 3.24 -16.20 19.30
CA ALA A 366 4.65 -16.47 19.56
C ALA A 366 4.95 -16.60 21.06
N ALA A 367 4.20 -15.88 21.90
CA ALA A 367 4.38 -15.85 23.35
C ALA A 367 3.76 -17.06 24.10
N LYS A 368 3.08 -17.97 23.41
CA LYS A 368 2.55 -19.20 24.04
C LYS A 368 3.68 -20.11 24.51
N ASP A 369 3.53 -20.72 25.69
CA ASP A 369 4.54 -21.61 26.29
C ASP A 369 5.05 -22.69 25.33
N GLU A 370 4.16 -23.27 24.52
CA GLU A 370 4.50 -24.30 23.52
C GLU A 370 5.33 -23.79 22.33
N ASN A 371 5.33 -22.48 22.07
CA ASN A 371 6.00 -21.84 20.93
C ASN A 371 7.28 -21.09 21.30
N ILE A 372 7.51 -20.77 22.58
CA ILE A 372 8.69 -20.00 23.02
C ILE A 372 9.99 -20.64 22.54
N LEU A 373 10.11 -21.98 22.64
CA LEU A 373 11.30 -22.72 22.23
C LEU A 373 11.47 -22.84 20.70
N LYS A 374 10.47 -22.43 19.92
CA LYS A 374 10.54 -22.36 18.45
C LYS A 374 11.14 -21.03 17.98
N ASN A 375 11.37 -20.08 18.88
CA ASN A 375 11.89 -18.75 18.58
C ASN A 375 13.38 -18.64 18.91
N ARG A 376 14.19 -18.17 17.95
CA ARG A 376 15.61 -17.91 18.23
C ARG A 376 15.79 -16.70 19.12
N PHE A 377 14.98 -15.67 18.93
CA PHE A 377 15.02 -14.41 19.67
C PHE A 377 13.60 -13.97 20.02
N GLU A 378 13.36 -13.63 21.29
CA GLU A 378 12.06 -13.18 21.79
C GLU A 378 11.58 -11.89 21.11
N ALA A 379 12.49 -10.97 20.80
CA ALA A 379 12.17 -9.69 20.17
C ALA A 379 11.88 -9.80 18.66
N ALA A 380 12.25 -10.91 17.99
CA ALA A 380 12.15 -11.08 16.55
C ALA A 380 11.14 -12.19 16.20
N VAL A 381 9.90 -12.00 16.66
CA VAL A 381 8.77 -12.92 16.44
C VAL A 381 7.72 -12.26 15.53
N PRO A 382 6.96 -13.03 14.74
CA PRO A 382 5.97 -12.45 13.83
C PRO A 382 4.85 -11.73 14.60
N TYR A 383 4.30 -10.67 14.02
CA TYR A 383 3.01 -10.12 14.44
C TYR A 383 1.89 -11.11 14.09
N ASP A 384 0.86 -11.15 14.93
CA ASP A 384 -0.24 -12.12 14.81
C ASP A 384 -1.00 -11.99 13.48
N ASP A 385 -1.16 -10.76 12.98
CA ASP A 385 -1.87 -10.45 11.72
C ASP A 385 -1.09 -10.89 10.47
N TYR A 386 0.23 -11.01 10.57
CA TYR A 386 1.12 -11.31 9.44
C TYR A 386 1.84 -12.65 9.58
N ARG A 387 1.61 -13.40 10.66
CA ARG A 387 2.31 -14.68 10.87
C ARG A 387 1.95 -15.70 9.79
N VAL A 388 2.91 -16.53 9.43
CA VAL A 388 2.62 -17.75 8.67
C VAL A 388 1.97 -18.77 9.60
N ALA A 389 0.78 -19.24 9.24
CA ALA A 389 0.06 -20.25 9.99
C ALA A 389 0.21 -21.62 9.33
N LEU A 390 0.76 -22.60 10.05
CA LEU A 390 0.89 -23.96 9.53
C LEU A 390 -0.41 -24.75 9.72
N PRO A 391 -0.77 -25.65 8.78
CA PRO A 391 -1.90 -26.56 8.94
C PRO A 391 -1.74 -27.44 10.19
N GLN A 392 -2.75 -27.53 11.06
CA GLN A 392 -2.64 -28.30 12.30
C GLN A 392 -2.44 -29.80 12.05
N ILE A 393 -1.55 -30.43 12.82
CA ILE A 393 -1.39 -31.88 12.87
C ILE A 393 -2.19 -32.41 14.06
N ILE A 394 -3.06 -33.39 13.82
CA ILE A 394 -3.88 -34.02 14.86
C ILE A 394 -2.96 -34.60 15.95
N GLY A 395 -3.18 -34.19 17.20
CA GLY A 395 -2.40 -34.66 18.36
C GLY A 395 -1.17 -33.81 18.72
N HIS A 396 -0.86 -32.75 17.95
CA HIS A 396 0.26 -31.85 18.22
C HIS A 396 -0.23 -30.39 18.33
N SER A 397 -0.40 -29.88 19.55
CA SER A 397 -0.96 -28.53 19.79
C SER A 397 -0.06 -27.40 19.28
N ASP A 398 1.25 -27.62 19.27
CA ASP A 398 2.29 -26.67 18.85
C ASP A 398 2.52 -26.65 17.33
N SER A 399 1.82 -27.48 16.56
CA SER A 399 2.10 -27.71 15.12
C SER A 399 1.68 -26.57 14.18
N SER A 400 0.98 -25.55 14.67
CA SER A 400 0.42 -24.47 13.84
C SER A 400 1.28 -23.20 13.76
N TYR A 401 2.42 -23.20 14.45
CA TYR A 401 3.29 -22.04 14.59
C TYR A 401 4.65 -22.28 13.97
N ILE A 402 5.10 -21.29 13.20
CA ILE A 402 6.48 -21.11 12.77
C ILE A 402 6.82 -19.63 12.88
N ASN A 403 8.06 -19.31 13.23
CA ASN A 403 8.52 -17.93 13.28
C ASN A 403 8.85 -17.43 11.86
N ALA A 404 7.79 -17.01 11.17
CA ALA A 404 7.85 -16.40 9.85
C ALA A 404 6.69 -15.42 9.66
N SER A 405 6.90 -14.37 8.86
CA SER A 405 5.88 -13.37 8.51
C SER A 405 5.65 -13.34 7.00
N HIS A 406 4.38 -13.21 6.58
CA HIS A 406 4.01 -12.81 5.23
C HIS A 406 4.40 -11.35 4.99
N ILE A 407 5.11 -11.09 3.90
CA ILE A 407 5.40 -9.74 3.42
C ILE A 407 4.80 -9.62 2.02
N LYS A 408 3.85 -8.68 1.86
CA LYS A 408 3.26 -8.39 0.56
C LYS A 408 4.31 -7.78 -0.35
N GLY A 409 4.47 -8.32 -1.56
CA GLY A 409 5.41 -7.78 -2.52
C GLY A 409 4.76 -6.96 -3.64
N TYR A 410 5.60 -6.51 -4.58
CA TYR A 410 5.14 -5.74 -5.74
C TYR A 410 4.51 -6.66 -6.80
N PHE A 411 5.27 -7.66 -7.26
CA PHE A 411 4.79 -8.72 -8.17
C PHE A 411 4.76 -10.11 -7.52
N TYR A 412 5.60 -10.34 -6.51
CA TYR A 412 5.76 -11.63 -5.83
C TYR A 412 5.79 -11.39 -4.33
N ASP A 413 5.04 -12.17 -3.57
CA ASP A 413 5.06 -12.10 -2.11
C ASP A 413 6.32 -12.76 -1.54
N TYR A 414 6.66 -12.38 -0.31
CA TYR A 414 7.81 -12.94 0.42
C TYR A 414 7.36 -13.54 1.74
N ILE A 415 8.15 -14.49 2.22
CA ILE A 415 8.11 -14.96 3.60
C ILE A 415 9.41 -14.54 4.27
N ALA A 416 9.34 -13.69 5.28
CA ALA A 416 10.47 -13.33 6.12
C ALA A 416 10.53 -14.30 7.32
N ALA A 417 11.47 -15.23 7.31
CA ALA A 417 11.56 -16.31 8.30
C ALA A 417 12.87 -16.25 9.08
N GLN A 418 12.87 -16.73 10.32
CA GLN A 418 14.13 -17.02 11.01
C GLN A 418 14.76 -18.32 10.50
N ASP A 419 16.05 -18.50 10.76
CA ASP A 419 16.69 -19.81 10.65
C ASP A 419 16.04 -20.83 11.61
N PRO A 420 15.77 -22.08 11.18
CA PRO A 420 15.39 -23.17 12.07
C PRO A 420 16.34 -23.29 13.27
N VAL A 421 15.78 -23.52 14.47
CA VAL A 421 16.49 -23.56 15.77
C VAL A 421 16.70 -24.98 16.30
N SER A 422 15.96 -25.95 15.77
CA SER A 422 15.99 -27.35 16.18
C SER A 422 15.46 -28.25 15.07
N ALA A 423 15.67 -29.56 15.19
CA ALA A 423 15.13 -30.54 14.24
C ALA A 423 13.60 -30.44 14.08
N ALA A 424 12.87 -30.11 15.16
CA ALA A 424 11.43 -29.88 15.10
C ALA A 424 11.07 -28.68 14.21
N THR A 425 11.79 -27.56 14.37
CA THR A 425 11.55 -26.38 13.53
C THR A 425 12.08 -26.52 12.10
N VAL A 426 13.05 -27.41 11.85
CA VAL A 426 13.45 -27.78 10.48
C VAL A 426 12.30 -28.49 9.77
N PHE A 427 11.62 -29.40 10.47
CA PHE A 427 10.42 -30.04 9.95
C PHE A 427 9.29 -29.01 9.72
N ASP A 428 9.04 -28.11 10.67
CA ASP A 428 8.06 -27.03 10.51
C ASP A 428 8.41 -26.10 9.31
N PHE A 429 9.70 -25.84 9.06
CA PHE A 429 10.17 -25.07 7.91
C PHE A 429 9.84 -25.75 6.58
N TRP A 430 10.07 -27.06 6.47
CA TRP A 430 9.68 -27.80 5.26
C TRP A 430 8.16 -27.93 5.10
N ARG A 431 7.40 -28.01 6.19
CA ARG A 431 5.94 -27.92 6.15
C ARG A 431 5.48 -26.57 5.60
N MET A 432 6.11 -25.47 6.01
CA MET A 432 5.86 -24.14 5.45
C MET A 432 6.15 -24.11 3.94
N VAL A 433 7.33 -24.60 3.53
CA VAL A 433 7.75 -24.67 2.12
C VAL A 433 6.74 -25.47 1.29
N ALA A 434 6.27 -26.60 1.80
CA ALA A 434 5.28 -27.45 1.13
C ALA A 434 3.90 -26.79 1.02
N ASP A 435 3.38 -26.27 2.13
CA ASP A 435 2.04 -25.65 2.19
C ASP A 435 1.93 -24.43 1.27
N LEU A 436 2.98 -23.59 1.27
CA LEU A 436 3.06 -22.39 0.44
C LEU A 436 3.61 -22.66 -0.97
N LYS A 437 3.91 -23.92 -1.31
CA LYS A 437 4.47 -24.36 -2.60
C LYS A 437 5.71 -23.57 -3.03
N VAL A 438 6.58 -23.28 -2.07
CA VAL A 438 7.78 -22.46 -2.27
C VAL A 438 8.74 -23.16 -3.23
N ASN A 439 9.20 -22.41 -4.22
CA ASN A 439 10.15 -22.88 -5.24
C ASN A 439 11.54 -22.21 -5.15
N THR A 440 11.64 -21.15 -4.34
CA THR A 440 12.84 -20.32 -4.20
C THR A 440 13.03 -19.93 -2.73
N ILE A 441 14.20 -20.28 -2.19
CA ILE A 441 14.64 -19.97 -0.83
C ILE A 441 15.92 -19.13 -0.91
N VAL A 442 16.02 -18.08 -0.11
CA VAL A 442 17.19 -17.23 0.04
C VAL A 442 17.67 -17.32 1.48
N MET A 443 18.87 -17.87 1.66
CA MET A 443 19.57 -18.00 2.93
C MET A 443 20.65 -16.92 3.02
N LEU A 444 20.54 -16.04 4.01
CA LEU A 444 21.46 -14.91 4.21
C LEU A 444 22.42 -15.09 5.40
N SER A 445 22.25 -16.16 6.18
CA SER A 445 23.11 -16.47 7.32
C SER A 445 24.31 -17.33 6.94
N ASN A 446 25.42 -17.15 7.67
CA ASN A 446 26.63 -17.92 7.43
C ASN A 446 26.43 -19.36 7.90
N GLU A 447 26.79 -20.35 7.08
CA GLU A 447 26.64 -21.77 7.43
C GLU A 447 27.42 -22.21 8.67
N ASN A 448 28.47 -21.46 9.04
CA ASN A 448 29.25 -21.72 10.25
C ASN A 448 28.47 -21.38 11.54
N ASP A 449 27.40 -20.58 11.44
CA ASP A 449 26.56 -20.23 12.59
C ASP A 449 25.53 -21.32 12.93
N TRP A 450 25.47 -22.38 12.12
CA TRP A 450 24.46 -23.44 12.21
C TRP A 450 25.04 -24.68 12.87
N SER A 451 24.32 -25.19 13.85
CA SER A 451 24.51 -26.57 14.30
C SER A 451 23.94 -27.57 13.28
N GLU A 452 24.45 -28.81 13.28
CA GLU A 452 24.04 -29.83 12.29
C GLU A 452 22.52 -30.12 12.32
N GLN A 453 21.91 -30.05 13.51
CA GLN A 453 20.47 -30.24 13.73
C GLN A 453 19.59 -29.09 13.22
N GLU A 454 20.16 -27.90 13.00
CA GLU A 454 19.47 -26.76 12.42
C GLU A 454 19.52 -26.77 10.89
N LYS A 455 20.58 -27.36 10.30
CA LYS A 455 20.75 -27.41 8.85
C LYS A 455 19.61 -28.20 8.21
N TYR A 456 18.80 -27.53 7.39
CA TYR A 456 17.59 -28.10 6.79
C TYR A 456 17.84 -28.82 5.45
N TRP A 457 19.11 -28.98 5.07
CA TRP A 457 19.53 -29.66 3.84
C TRP A 457 20.50 -30.83 4.15
N PRO A 458 20.73 -31.74 3.18
CA PRO A 458 21.72 -32.81 3.32
C PRO A 458 23.17 -32.28 3.38
N LEU A 459 23.97 -32.83 4.29
CA LEU A 459 25.32 -32.33 4.59
C LEU A 459 26.43 -32.96 3.74
N ASP A 460 26.18 -34.15 3.22
CA ASP A 460 27.18 -34.97 2.50
C ASP A 460 27.33 -34.58 1.02
N GLY A 461 26.61 -33.54 0.57
CA GLY A 461 26.72 -32.98 -0.79
C GLY A 461 25.70 -33.56 -1.79
N PRO A 462 25.86 -33.25 -3.09
CA PRO A 462 24.94 -33.71 -4.14
C PRO A 462 24.83 -35.24 -4.21
N GLY A 463 23.62 -35.74 -4.49
CA GLY A 463 23.28 -37.17 -4.52
C GLY A 463 22.90 -37.75 -3.16
N THR A 464 22.89 -36.94 -2.10
CA THR A 464 22.54 -37.40 -0.75
C THR A 464 21.13 -36.97 -0.34
N GLU A 465 20.57 -37.70 0.61
CA GLU A 465 19.23 -37.48 1.15
C GLU A 465 19.32 -37.32 2.67
N ARG A 466 18.44 -36.48 3.22
CA ARG A 466 18.29 -36.34 4.67
C ARG A 466 16.81 -36.42 5.05
N HIS A 467 16.53 -37.27 6.03
CA HIS A 467 15.21 -37.45 6.62
C HIS A 467 15.04 -36.51 7.82
N PHE A 468 13.89 -35.85 7.90
CA PHE A 468 13.51 -35.01 9.03
C PHE A 468 12.16 -35.45 9.60
N GLN A 469 12.12 -35.54 10.93
CA GLN A 469 11.01 -36.03 11.76
C GLN A 469 10.77 -37.54 11.64
N ASP A 470 10.71 -38.24 12.77
CA ASP A 470 10.26 -39.63 12.82
C ASP A 470 8.74 -39.66 13.05
N GLY A 471 8.01 -40.51 12.31
CA GLY A 471 6.59 -40.78 12.56
C GLY A 471 5.70 -40.85 11.32
N ARG A 472 4.40 -40.56 11.52
CA ARG A 472 3.35 -40.64 10.50
C ARG A 472 3.54 -39.61 9.38
N ILE A 473 4.01 -38.42 9.75
CA ILE A 473 4.31 -37.32 8.82
C ILE A 473 5.79 -37.00 8.94
N ALA A 474 6.49 -37.02 7.81
CA ALA A 474 7.91 -36.76 7.73
C ALA A 474 8.26 -36.08 6.40
N VAL A 475 9.50 -35.63 6.27
CA VAL A 475 10.00 -35.08 5.00
C VAL A 475 11.37 -35.65 4.68
N ASP A 476 11.53 -36.09 3.44
CA ASP A 476 12.84 -36.37 2.87
C ASP A 476 13.27 -35.19 2.02
N VAL A 477 14.54 -34.82 2.11
CA VAL A 477 15.14 -33.77 1.30
C VAL A 477 16.36 -34.35 0.59
N ILE A 478 16.38 -34.20 -0.73
CA ILE A 478 17.43 -34.68 -1.62
C ILE A 478 18.23 -33.48 -2.10
N PHE A 479 19.56 -33.60 -2.10
CA PHE A 479 20.46 -32.60 -2.66
C PHE A 479 20.80 -33.00 -4.10
N ASN A 480 20.16 -32.39 -5.10
CA ASN A 480 20.33 -32.78 -6.50
C ASN A 480 21.66 -32.30 -7.10
N SER A 481 21.94 -30.99 -6.98
CA SER A 481 23.13 -30.37 -7.58
C SER A 481 23.49 -29.07 -6.89
N VAL A 482 24.75 -28.63 -7.05
CA VAL A 482 25.25 -27.38 -6.49
C VAL A 482 26.00 -26.57 -7.55
N GLU A 483 25.78 -25.26 -7.56
CA GLU A 483 26.53 -24.30 -8.36
C GLU A 483 27.25 -23.33 -7.42
N GLN A 484 28.56 -23.21 -7.59
CA GLN A 484 29.41 -22.36 -6.77
C GLN A 484 29.69 -21.06 -7.52
N HIS A 485 29.30 -19.93 -6.94
CA HIS A 485 29.66 -18.60 -7.43
C HIS A 485 30.59 -17.92 -6.43
N GLN A 486 31.12 -16.76 -6.82
CA GLN A 486 32.07 -16.01 -5.99
C GLN A 486 31.47 -15.60 -4.63
N ASP A 487 30.21 -15.16 -4.62
CA ASP A 487 29.57 -14.54 -3.46
C ASP A 487 28.30 -15.26 -2.97
N PHE A 488 27.91 -16.34 -3.64
CA PHE A 488 26.77 -17.16 -3.25
C PHE A 488 26.89 -18.58 -3.80
N ILE A 489 26.12 -19.49 -3.22
CA ILE A 489 26.01 -20.89 -3.60
C ILE A 489 24.56 -21.14 -3.98
N ILE A 490 24.32 -21.83 -5.10
CA ILE A 490 22.97 -22.25 -5.49
C ILE A 490 22.87 -23.76 -5.27
N ARG A 491 21.93 -24.18 -4.43
CA ARG A 491 21.60 -25.59 -4.24
C ARG A 491 20.28 -25.91 -4.93
N ASN A 492 20.29 -26.94 -5.76
CA ASN A 492 19.09 -27.60 -6.22
C ASN A 492 18.72 -28.70 -5.23
N LEU A 493 17.61 -28.50 -4.53
CA LEU A 493 17.07 -29.45 -3.58
C LEU A 493 15.74 -29.98 -4.12
N ALA A 494 15.43 -31.23 -3.81
CA ALA A 494 14.08 -31.76 -3.94
C ALA A 494 13.58 -32.20 -2.57
N TYR A 495 12.27 -32.12 -2.33
CA TYR A 495 11.68 -32.64 -1.11
C TYR A 495 10.43 -33.47 -1.39
N THR A 496 10.15 -34.38 -0.45
CA THR A 496 8.98 -35.26 -0.49
C THR A 496 8.34 -35.30 0.88
N MET A 497 7.14 -34.73 0.99
CA MET A 497 6.31 -34.89 2.17
C MET A 497 5.74 -36.31 2.20
N LYS A 498 6.02 -37.04 3.27
CA LYS A 498 5.47 -38.37 3.55
C LYS A 498 4.31 -38.24 4.51
N ASP A 499 3.16 -38.77 4.13
CA ASP A 499 2.10 -39.19 5.04
C ASP A 499 1.91 -40.70 4.87
N SER A 500 1.68 -41.42 5.97
CA SER A 500 1.27 -42.83 5.99
C SER A 500 0.23 -43.24 4.96
N ASP A 501 -0.66 -42.32 4.55
CA ASP A 501 -1.75 -42.60 3.60
C ASP A 501 -1.46 -42.07 2.18
N ILE A 502 -0.53 -41.11 2.01
CA ILE A 502 -0.24 -40.45 0.73
C ILE A 502 1.24 -40.03 0.69
N THR A 503 1.99 -40.53 -0.29
CA THR A 503 3.31 -39.96 -0.63
C THR A 503 3.13 -38.94 -1.74
N CYS A 504 3.49 -37.69 -1.47
CA CYS A 504 3.45 -36.63 -2.47
C CYS A 504 4.55 -36.83 -3.52
N GLN A 505 4.38 -36.25 -4.70
CA GLN A 505 5.44 -36.22 -5.70
C GLN A 505 6.60 -35.34 -5.23
N ASN A 506 7.83 -35.73 -5.58
CA ASN A 506 9.02 -34.91 -5.37
C ASN A 506 8.79 -33.50 -5.94
N GLN A 507 9.07 -32.48 -5.14
CA GLN A 507 8.99 -31.07 -5.53
C GLN A 507 10.40 -30.47 -5.52
N ASP A 508 10.76 -29.74 -6.57
CA ASP A 508 12.04 -29.05 -6.66
C ASP A 508 11.98 -27.66 -6.01
N VAL A 509 13.04 -27.31 -5.29
CA VAL A 509 13.24 -25.99 -4.69
C VAL A 509 14.70 -25.57 -4.87
N ILE A 510 14.90 -24.33 -5.28
CA ILE A 510 16.24 -23.76 -5.39
C ILE A 510 16.53 -22.90 -4.17
N GLN A 511 17.64 -23.21 -3.50
CA GLN A 511 18.14 -22.42 -2.38
C GLN A 511 19.35 -21.59 -2.86
N TYR A 512 19.26 -20.27 -2.73
CA TYR A 512 20.37 -19.35 -2.89
C TYR A 512 20.97 -19.03 -1.52
N CYS A 513 22.21 -19.41 -1.29
CA CYS A 513 22.93 -19.16 -0.05
C CYS A 513 23.96 -18.06 -0.26
N TYR A 514 23.73 -16.89 0.32
CA TYR A 514 24.66 -15.76 0.21
C TYR A 514 25.87 -15.94 1.13
N THR A 515 27.08 -15.90 0.57
CA THR A 515 28.33 -16.16 1.31
C THR A 515 29.17 -14.91 1.55
N ALA A 516 28.85 -13.79 0.89
CA ALA A 516 29.59 -12.53 1.01
C ALA A 516 29.05 -11.57 2.10
N TRP A 517 28.38 -12.12 3.13
CA TRP A 517 28.01 -11.37 4.34
C TRP A 517 29.05 -11.61 5.45
N PRO A 518 29.81 -10.59 5.89
CA PRO A 518 30.78 -10.75 6.96
C PRO A 518 30.10 -10.98 8.32
N ALA A 519 30.61 -11.91 9.14
CA ALA A 519 30.00 -12.31 10.40
C ALA A 519 29.78 -11.14 11.40
N ASP A 520 30.70 -10.18 11.43
CA ASP A 520 30.63 -9.02 12.34
C ASP A 520 30.08 -7.74 11.66
N SER A 521 29.37 -7.88 10.53
CA SER A 521 28.86 -6.75 9.75
C SER A 521 27.34 -6.71 9.70
N LEU A 522 26.77 -5.52 9.92
CA LEU A 522 25.34 -5.26 9.78
C LEU A 522 24.86 -5.20 8.33
N VAL A 523 25.79 -5.10 7.38
CA VAL A 523 25.53 -4.92 5.94
C VAL A 523 26.45 -5.80 5.09
N PRO A 524 26.04 -6.14 3.85
CA PRO A 524 26.89 -6.88 2.92
C PRO A 524 28.20 -6.15 2.63
N LYS A 525 29.26 -6.91 2.32
CA LYS A 525 30.57 -6.33 1.95
C LYS A 525 30.50 -5.55 0.63
N SER A 526 29.59 -5.92 -0.27
CA SER A 526 29.46 -5.32 -1.59
C SER A 526 28.00 -5.17 -1.99
N SER A 527 27.61 -3.94 -2.34
CA SER A 527 26.31 -3.62 -2.95
C SER A 527 26.08 -4.46 -4.21
N ASN A 528 27.04 -4.47 -5.14
CA ASN A 528 26.96 -5.24 -6.40
C ASN A 528 26.68 -6.72 -6.18
N SER A 529 27.34 -7.31 -5.19
CA SER A 529 27.17 -8.72 -4.86
C SER A 529 25.74 -9.05 -4.45
N MET A 530 25.16 -8.24 -3.54
CA MET A 530 23.77 -8.36 -3.12
C MET A 530 22.80 -8.12 -4.30
N MET A 531 23.06 -7.09 -5.11
CA MET A 531 22.26 -6.74 -6.28
C MET A 531 22.24 -7.85 -7.35
N ASN A 532 23.38 -8.51 -7.56
CA ASN A 532 23.48 -9.65 -8.47
C ASN A 532 22.65 -10.83 -7.98
N LEU A 533 22.71 -11.15 -6.69
CA LEU A 533 21.88 -12.19 -6.09
C LEU A 533 20.39 -11.87 -6.25
N ILE A 534 19.96 -10.67 -5.88
CA ILE A 534 18.56 -10.23 -6.00
C ILE A 534 18.10 -10.32 -7.47
N SER A 535 18.92 -9.85 -8.41
CA SER A 535 18.59 -9.92 -9.84
C SER A 535 18.37 -11.34 -10.33
N LEU A 536 19.22 -12.29 -9.89
CA LEU A 536 19.11 -13.70 -10.24
C LEU A 536 17.85 -14.35 -9.64
N VAL A 537 17.55 -14.05 -8.38
CA VAL A 537 16.33 -14.51 -7.69
C VAL A 537 15.08 -13.98 -8.39
N LEU A 538 15.04 -12.68 -8.72
CA LEU A 538 13.91 -12.06 -9.41
C LEU A 538 13.73 -12.56 -10.84
N GLN A 539 14.83 -12.81 -11.57
CA GLN A 539 14.79 -13.42 -12.89
C GLN A 539 14.17 -14.82 -12.84
N ARG A 540 14.59 -15.65 -11.87
CA ARG A 540 13.98 -16.96 -11.64
C ARG A 540 12.49 -16.82 -11.33
N GLN A 541 12.14 -15.95 -10.39
CA GLN A 541 10.76 -15.77 -9.95
C GLN A 541 9.85 -15.31 -11.10
N SER A 542 10.36 -14.48 -12.02
CA SER A 542 9.58 -14.06 -13.21
C SER A 542 9.21 -15.21 -14.14
N ASN A 543 10.01 -16.26 -14.20
CA ASN A 543 9.70 -17.46 -14.98
C ASN A 543 8.66 -18.36 -14.28
N LEU A 544 8.33 -18.07 -13.03
CA LEU A 544 7.43 -18.86 -12.17
C LEU A 544 6.18 -18.07 -11.76
N ILE A 545 5.87 -16.98 -12.47
CA ILE A 545 4.80 -16.04 -12.10
C ILE A 545 3.42 -16.71 -11.97
N GLU A 546 3.16 -17.76 -12.76
CA GLU A 546 1.91 -18.53 -12.70
C GLU A 546 1.74 -19.30 -11.38
N SER A 547 2.85 -19.69 -10.73
CA SER A 547 2.81 -20.44 -9.46
C SER A 547 2.26 -19.59 -8.31
N ARG A 548 2.42 -18.26 -8.39
CA ARG A 548 2.16 -17.31 -7.29
C ARG A 548 2.83 -17.68 -5.95
N ALA A 549 3.79 -18.58 -5.97
CA ALA A 549 4.48 -19.04 -4.77
C ALA A 549 5.40 -17.94 -4.24
N PRO A 550 5.45 -17.73 -2.91
CA PRO A 550 6.27 -16.67 -2.35
C PRO A 550 7.76 -17.04 -2.35
N ILE A 551 8.61 -16.02 -2.26
CA ILE A 551 10.05 -16.19 -2.04
C ILE A 551 10.29 -16.27 -0.54
N VAL A 552 10.85 -17.38 -0.04
CA VAL A 552 11.27 -17.48 1.36
C VAL A 552 12.64 -16.81 1.49
N VAL A 553 12.75 -15.82 2.37
CA VAL A 553 14.02 -15.15 2.69
C VAL A 553 14.24 -15.31 4.19
N HIS A 554 15.41 -15.83 4.57
CA HIS A 554 15.70 -16.05 5.97
C HIS A 554 17.13 -15.68 6.36
N CYS A 555 17.25 -15.30 7.64
CA CYS A 555 18.49 -15.11 8.37
C CYS A 555 18.28 -15.51 9.83
N ARG A 556 19.32 -15.43 10.69
CA ARG A 556 19.26 -15.86 12.11
C ARG A 556 17.97 -15.44 12.81
N ASN A 557 17.57 -14.17 12.71
CA ASN A 557 16.36 -13.63 13.33
C ASN A 557 15.20 -13.39 12.33
N GLY A 558 15.43 -13.56 11.03
CA GLY A 558 14.46 -13.30 9.98
C GLY A 558 14.08 -11.85 9.76
N SER A 559 14.85 -10.90 10.29
CA SER A 559 14.54 -9.46 10.19
C SER A 559 15.71 -8.62 9.70
N SER A 560 16.94 -8.84 10.19
CA SER A 560 18.07 -7.93 9.92
C SER A 560 18.53 -7.97 8.45
N GLU A 561 19.18 -9.05 8.03
CA GLU A 561 19.65 -9.26 6.65
C GLU A 561 18.47 -9.46 5.70
N THR A 562 17.45 -10.19 6.18
CA THR A 562 16.20 -10.45 5.48
C THR A 562 15.51 -9.14 5.07
N GLY A 563 15.48 -8.14 5.97
CA GLY A 563 14.91 -6.82 5.69
C GLY A 563 15.64 -6.09 4.58
N ILE A 564 16.98 -6.11 4.57
CA ILE A 564 17.79 -5.48 3.50
C ILE A 564 17.48 -6.12 2.15
N PHE A 565 17.50 -7.46 2.08
CA PHE A 565 17.23 -8.18 0.84
C PHE A 565 15.84 -7.85 0.28
N ILE A 566 14.80 -7.97 1.13
CA ILE A 566 13.42 -7.72 0.70
C ILE A 566 13.24 -6.25 0.32
N CYS A 567 13.79 -5.31 1.10
CA CYS A 567 13.71 -3.87 0.80
C CYS A 567 14.27 -3.54 -0.59
N ILE A 568 15.51 -3.94 -0.86
CA ILE A 568 16.15 -3.69 -2.16
C ILE A 568 15.38 -4.39 -3.28
N SER A 569 14.93 -5.64 -3.07
CA SER A 569 14.13 -6.37 -4.04
C SER A 569 12.83 -5.64 -4.42
N LEU A 570 12.10 -5.14 -3.42
CA LEU A 570 10.89 -4.34 -3.63
C LEU A 570 11.18 -3.04 -4.39
N LEU A 571 12.27 -2.35 -4.04
CA LEU A 571 12.67 -1.10 -4.68
C LEU A 571 13.06 -1.30 -6.14
N LEU A 572 13.73 -2.41 -6.49
CA LEU A 572 14.06 -2.75 -7.87
C LEU A 572 12.83 -3.11 -8.71
N LEU A 573 11.92 -3.91 -8.15
CA LEU A 573 10.67 -4.23 -8.84
C LEU A 573 9.84 -2.97 -9.11
N ARG A 574 9.79 -2.07 -8.12
CA ARG A 574 9.09 -0.80 -8.25
C ARG A 574 9.77 0.15 -9.23
N GLN A 575 11.10 0.28 -9.18
CA GLN A 575 11.85 1.08 -10.15
C GLN A 575 11.59 0.59 -11.58
N LYS A 576 11.60 -0.73 -11.80
CA LYS A 576 11.30 -1.32 -13.11
C LYS A 576 9.87 -1.02 -13.59
N ALA A 577 8.89 -1.03 -12.68
CA ALA A 577 7.48 -0.87 -13.01
C ALA A 577 7.05 0.60 -13.15
N GLU A 578 7.53 1.47 -12.27
CA GLU A 578 7.05 2.86 -12.10
C GLU A 578 8.11 3.91 -12.46
N GLN A 579 9.39 3.55 -12.60
CA GLN A 579 10.51 4.50 -12.62
C GLN A 579 10.57 5.39 -11.37
N ARG A 580 10.12 4.85 -10.23
CA ARG A 580 10.05 5.55 -8.95
C ARG A 580 10.64 4.74 -7.81
N ILE A 581 11.15 5.44 -6.80
CA ILE A 581 11.84 4.88 -5.63
C ILE A 581 11.33 5.58 -4.37
N ASP A 582 11.08 4.81 -3.31
CA ASP A 582 10.69 5.33 -1.99
C ASP A 582 11.22 4.39 -0.90
N ILE A 583 12.43 4.65 -0.43
CA ILE A 583 13.11 3.78 0.54
C ILE A 583 12.42 3.89 1.91
N PHE A 584 12.09 5.11 2.33
CA PHE A 584 11.46 5.38 3.60
C PHE A 584 10.16 4.60 3.78
N GLN A 585 9.22 4.72 2.83
CA GLN A 585 7.94 4.02 2.93
C GLN A 585 8.08 2.51 2.76
N THR A 586 9.06 2.04 1.96
CA THR A 586 9.33 0.60 1.83
C THR A 586 9.81 0.03 3.17
N VAL A 587 10.75 0.69 3.85
CA VAL A 587 11.24 0.27 5.17
C VAL A 587 10.15 0.33 6.23
N LYS A 588 9.38 1.42 6.27
CA LYS A 588 8.24 1.56 7.19
C LYS A 588 7.20 0.44 6.96
N GLY A 589 6.94 0.08 5.70
CA GLY A 589 6.09 -1.04 5.34
C GLY A 589 6.62 -2.38 5.85
N LEU A 590 7.93 -2.63 5.79
CA LEU A 590 8.53 -3.84 6.35
C LEU A 590 8.42 -3.88 7.89
N GLN A 591 8.65 -2.75 8.56
CA GLN A 591 8.51 -2.61 10.01
C GLN A 591 7.07 -2.88 10.49
N SER A 592 6.06 -2.57 9.69
CA SER A 592 4.66 -2.85 10.04
C SER A 592 4.26 -4.33 9.90
N HIS A 593 5.02 -5.13 9.15
CA HIS A 593 4.72 -6.57 8.95
C HIS A 593 5.57 -7.49 9.84
N ARG A 594 6.77 -7.07 10.23
CA ARG A 594 7.66 -7.87 11.07
C ARG A 594 8.51 -7.00 12.01
N PRO A 595 8.60 -7.34 13.31
CA PRO A 595 9.49 -6.66 14.24
C PRO A 595 10.96 -6.72 13.84
N MET A 596 11.75 -5.79 14.39
CA MET A 596 13.21 -5.75 14.25
C MET A 596 13.73 -5.55 12.81
N MET A 597 12.86 -5.13 11.89
CA MET A 597 13.25 -4.67 10.56
C MET A 597 13.93 -3.29 10.68
N PHE A 598 15.14 -3.14 10.14
CA PHE A 598 15.89 -1.88 10.10
C PHE A 598 16.06 -1.20 11.48
N THR A 599 16.63 -1.92 12.45
CA THR A 599 16.91 -1.34 13.79
C THR A 599 18.20 -0.52 13.85
N ARG A 600 18.99 -0.51 12.77
CA ARG A 600 20.31 0.14 12.71
C ARG A 600 20.40 1.05 11.48
N PHE A 601 20.95 2.23 11.67
CA PHE A 601 21.08 3.25 10.62
C PHE A 601 21.90 2.74 9.43
N GLU A 602 22.92 1.93 9.67
CA GLU A 602 23.82 1.37 8.66
C GLU A 602 23.04 0.52 7.64
N GLN A 603 22.02 -0.22 8.08
CA GLN A 603 21.17 -1.03 7.21
C GLN A 603 20.33 -0.14 6.28
N TYR A 604 19.81 0.95 6.82
CA TYR A 604 19.02 1.94 6.09
C TYR A 604 19.87 2.66 5.04
N SER A 605 21.01 3.19 5.47
CA SER A 605 21.99 3.87 4.61
C SER A 605 22.52 2.96 3.51
N PHE A 606 22.72 1.66 3.81
CA PHE A 606 23.13 0.68 2.80
C PHE A 606 22.11 0.51 1.67
N CYS A 607 20.80 0.56 1.95
CA CYS A 607 19.78 0.47 0.90
C CYS A 607 19.86 1.65 -0.07
N TYR A 608 20.12 2.85 0.45
CA TYR A 608 20.35 4.04 -0.37
C TYR A 608 21.62 3.91 -1.23
N SER A 609 22.75 3.56 -0.63
CA SER A 609 24.02 3.45 -1.36
C SER A 609 23.99 2.35 -2.41
N ALA A 610 23.40 1.19 -2.08
CA ALA A 610 23.27 0.08 -3.01
C ALA A 610 22.41 0.43 -4.24
N LEU A 611 21.33 1.18 -4.05
CA LEU A 611 20.50 1.65 -5.16
C LEU A 611 21.19 2.74 -5.97
N ALA A 612 21.89 3.68 -5.34
CA ALA A 612 22.64 4.73 -6.06
C ALA A 612 23.73 4.11 -6.95
N ASP A 613 24.47 3.14 -6.41
CA ASP A 613 25.49 2.37 -7.14
C ASP A 613 24.90 1.59 -8.32
N PHE A 614 23.68 1.08 -8.19
CA PHE A 614 23.01 0.32 -9.24
C PHE A 614 22.46 1.23 -10.35
N ILE A 615 21.79 2.31 -9.96
CA ILE A 615 21.17 3.25 -10.90
C ILE A 615 22.24 3.92 -11.76
N SER A 616 23.34 4.38 -11.16
CA SER A 616 24.48 5.00 -11.88
C SER A 616 25.18 4.08 -12.89
N LYS A 617 24.94 2.77 -12.83
CA LYS A 617 25.49 1.78 -13.79
C LYS A 617 24.49 1.38 -14.88
N THR A 618 23.21 1.67 -14.67
CA THR A 618 22.11 1.15 -15.49
C THR A 618 21.44 2.26 -16.32
N LEU A 619 21.43 3.49 -15.80
CA LEU A 619 21.07 4.72 -16.52
C LEU A 619 22.35 5.41 -17.02
#